data_AF-A0A4Q5M484-F1
#
_entry.id   AF-A0A4Q5M484-F1
#
_cell.length_a   1.000
_cell.length_b   1.000
_cell.length_c   1.000
_cell.angle_alpha   90.00
_cell.angle_beta   90.00
_cell.angle_gamma   90.00
#
_symmetry.space_group_name_H-M   'P 1'
#
loop_
_entity.id
_entity.type
_entity.pdbx_description
1 polymer ?
#
loop_
_entity_poly.entity_id
_entity_poly.type
_entity_poly.pdbx_seq_one_letter_code
_entity_poly.pdbx_strand_id
1 'polypeptide(L)'
;MENTAPQLFKVTIDGVEVEVPPGTTILQAARKIGPEVAPPAMCYYEPLKGSGGKCRACLVRVSAGSAKDPRPMPKLVASCITPIQDGMVVENFTNPQVVDARKSVVEFLLINHPLDCPVCDQAGECHLQDFSYEHGVGTTRYEEDRRTFEKEDIGPYIQLHMTRCILCYRCVYTADQITDKRVHGVMNRGDHAEISTYIGQAIDNDFSGNVIDVCPVGALTDKTYRFKNRVWFSKPVDAHCECEKCSGKVQLWYRGDEVIRVTARKNEWGEVNDFICNTCRFERKQTSQWTIEGPTKVSRASVISANKYSKNLVTKPDFALKLAESQYKKIDDDRPYLHEMSDIQQSEDYKALMAKDEKYFGHK
;
A
#
# COMPACT_ATOMS: atom_id res chain seq x y z
N MET A 1 26.51 15.28 -37.61
CA MET A 1 25.61 15.46 -36.47
C MET A 1 26.45 15.26 -35.23
N GLU A 2 26.91 16.35 -34.62
CA GLU A 2 27.78 16.29 -33.44
C GLU A 2 27.04 15.58 -32.31
N ASN A 3 27.69 14.53 -31.81
CA ASN A 3 27.26 13.69 -30.71
C ASN A 3 27.31 14.52 -29.42
N THR A 4 26.31 15.36 -29.21
CA THR A 4 26.22 16.21 -28.02
C THR A 4 25.75 15.33 -26.88
N ALA A 5 26.69 14.77 -26.12
CA ALA A 5 26.37 14.05 -24.90
C ALA A 5 25.47 14.96 -24.02
N PRO A 6 24.34 14.45 -23.50
CA PRO A 6 23.42 15.27 -22.72
C PRO A 6 24.15 15.83 -21.50
N GLN A 7 24.10 17.15 -21.30
CA GLN A 7 24.68 17.80 -20.13
C GLN A 7 24.01 17.24 -18.86
N LEU A 8 24.76 16.52 -18.04
CA LEU A 8 24.27 16.01 -16.75
C LEU A 8 24.45 17.07 -15.68
N PHE A 9 23.50 17.10 -14.73
CA PHE A 9 23.58 17.94 -13.54
C PHE A 9 24.08 17.09 -12.38
N LYS A 10 25.07 17.60 -11.66
CA LYS A 10 25.64 16.95 -10.49
C LYS A 10 24.94 17.46 -9.24
N VAL A 11 24.35 16.55 -8.46
CA VAL A 11 23.64 16.90 -7.21
C VAL A 11 24.08 16.00 -6.07
N THR A 12 23.98 16.50 -4.84
CA THR A 12 24.31 15.76 -3.63
C THR A 12 23.05 15.56 -2.80
N ILE A 13 22.72 14.32 -2.45
CA ILE A 13 21.54 13.98 -1.64
C ILE A 13 22.01 13.13 -0.46
N ASP A 14 21.79 13.61 0.77
CA ASP A 14 22.29 12.98 2.01
C ASP A 14 23.80 12.65 1.96
N GLY A 15 24.59 13.54 1.35
CA GLY A 15 26.04 13.38 1.20
C GLY A 15 26.48 12.45 0.06
N VAL A 16 25.54 11.82 -0.67
CA VAL A 16 25.84 10.98 -1.84
C VAL A 16 25.66 11.78 -3.12
N GLU A 17 26.69 11.80 -3.96
CA GLU A 17 26.65 12.47 -5.26
C GLU A 17 25.98 11.61 -6.32
N VAL A 18 25.16 12.23 -7.17
CA VAL A 18 24.53 11.57 -8.33
C VAL A 18 24.46 12.53 -9.51
N GLU A 19 24.68 11.99 -10.70
CA GLU A 19 24.57 12.72 -11.96
C GLU A 19 23.28 12.33 -12.68
N VAL A 20 22.45 13.32 -13.00
CA VAL A 20 21.16 13.09 -13.65
C VAL A 20 20.88 14.09 -14.78
N PRO A 21 20.07 13.70 -15.78
CA PRO A 21 19.65 14.63 -16.81
C PRO A 21 18.83 15.81 -16.25
N PRO A 22 18.90 16.99 -16.88
CA PRO A 22 18.04 18.13 -16.56
C PRO A 22 16.56 17.74 -16.64
N GLY A 23 15.75 18.33 -15.76
CA GLY A 23 14.31 18.02 -15.66
C GLY A 23 13.97 16.84 -14.75
N THR A 24 14.96 16.06 -14.31
CA THR A 24 14.77 15.03 -13.27
C THR A 24 14.33 15.68 -11.94
N THR A 25 13.34 15.11 -11.26
CA THR A 25 12.92 15.60 -9.94
C THR A 25 13.89 15.15 -8.84
N ILE A 26 13.91 15.85 -7.69
CA ILE A 26 14.74 15.45 -6.55
C ILE A 26 14.42 14.00 -6.13
N LEU A 27 13.14 13.62 -6.12
CA LEU A 27 12.72 12.25 -5.76
C LEU A 27 13.32 11.22 -6.73
N GLN A 28 13.22 11.45 -8.04
CA GLN A 28 13.76 10.53 -9.04
C GLN A 28 15.29 10.44 -8.97
N ALA A 29 15.98 11.55 -8.71
CA ALA A 29 17.42 11.55 -8.50
C ALA A 29 17.81 10.71 -7.28
N ALA A 30 17.08 10.86 -6.16
CA ALA A 30 17.31 10.08 -4.95
C ALA A 30 17.03 8.58 -5.15
N ARG A 31 15.99 8.22 -5.93
CA ARG A 31 15.68 6.84 -6.28
C ARG A 31 16.79 6.14 -7.07
N LYS A 32 17.57 6.87 -7.89
CA LYS A 32 18.74 6.31 -8.58
C LYS A 32 19.87 5.92 -7.64
N ILE A 33 19.95 6.56 -6.47
CA ILE A 33 20.93 6.22 -5.43
C ILE A 33 20.47 4.95 -4.70
N GLY A 34 19.22 4.94 -4.24
CA GLY A 34 18.60 3.77 -3.61
C GLY A 34 17.60 4.13 -2.51
N PRO A 35 16.98 3.10 -1.88
CA PRO A 35 15.93 3.28 -0.88
C PRO A 35 16.41 3.99 0.39
N GLU A 36 17.68 3.83 0.75
CA GLU A 36 18.30 4.47 1.94
C GLU A 36 18.33 6.01 1.87
N VAL A 37 18.23 6.58 0.65
CA VAL A 37 18.30 8.03 0.41
C VAL A 37 17.01 8.57 -0.20
N ALA A 38 16.15 7.71 -0.74
CA ALA A 38 14.92 8.13 -1.40
C ALA A 38 13.86 8.62 -0.40
N PRO A 39 13.30 9.84 -0.58
CA PRO A 39 12.17 10.30 0.23
C PRO A 39 10.92 9.42 0.00
N PRO A 40 10.15 9.12 1.05
CA PRO A 40 8.89 8.38 0.91
C PRO A 40 7.86 9.19 0.15
N ALA A 41 7.01 8.53 -0.64
CA ALA A 41 5.98 9.21 -1.43
C ALA A 41 4.67 8.41 -1.54
N MET A 42 3.57 9.06 -1.14
CA MET A 42 2.24 8.45 -1.15
C MET A 42 1.39 8.81 -2.37
N CYS A 43 1.55 10.02 -2.93
CA CYS A 43 0.74 10.47 -4.07
C CYS A 43 1.49 10.46 -5.41
N TYR A 44 2.82 10.58 -5.38
CA TYR A 44 3.64 10.47 -6.59
C TYR A 44 3.64 9.03 -7.08
N TYR A 45 3.53 8.85 -8.38
CA TYR A 45 3.52 7.54 -9.02
C TYR A 45 4.08 7.70 -10.42
N GLU A 46 5.29 7.20 -10.67
CA GLU A 46 6.03 7.50 -11.90
C GLU A 46 5.27 7.20 -13.21
N PRO A 47 4.55 6.07 -13.35
CA PRO A 47 3.70 5.81 -14.52
C PRO A 47 2.57 6.83 -14.76
N LEU A 48 2.15 7.58 -13.73
CA LEU A 48 1.06 8.55 -13.81
C LEU A 48 1.64 9.97 -13.94
N LYS A 49 1.63 10.49 -15.16
CA LYS A 49 2.23 11.81 -15.47
C LYS A 49 1.54 12.92 -14.69
N GLY A 50 2.32 13.79 -14.05
CA GLY A 50 1.79 14.89 -13.25
C GLY A 50 1.18 14.47 -11.90
N SER A 51 1.26 13.19 -11.53
CA SER A 51 0.98 12.77 -10.16
C SER A 51 2.06 13.31 -9.21
N GLY A 52 1.69 13.64 -7.98
CA GLY A 52 2.62 14.27 -7.03
C GLY A 52 2.09 15.57 -6.40
N GLY A 53 2.82 16.06 -5.40
CA GLY A 53 2.55 17.35 -4.76
C GLY A 53 1.28 17.43 -3.90
N LYS A 54 0.56 16.33 -3.67
CA LYS A 54 -0.67 16.32 -2.84
C LYS A 54 -0.38 15.99 -1.37
N CYS A 55 0.27 14.86 -1.10
CA CYS A 55 0.40 14.30 0.26
C CYS A 55 1.51 14.91 1.13
N ARG A 56 2.50 15.59 0.55
CA ARG A 56 3.67 16.17 1.24
C ARG A 56 4.54 15.18 2.06
N ALA A 57 4.39 13.85 1.90
CA ALA A 57 5.27 12.86 2.53
C ALA A 57 6.77 13.00 2.12
N CYS A 58 7.00 13.47 0.89
CA CYS A 58 8.32 13.59 0.27
C CYS A 58 9.01 14.94 0.51
N LEU A 59 8.65 15.66 1.58
CA LEU A 59 9.32 16.92 1.92
C LEU A 59 10.81 16.66 2.19
N VAL A 60 11.66 17.56 1.70
CA VAL A 60 13.12 17.57 1.88
C VAL A 60 13.63 18.99 2.08
N ARG A 61 14.83 19.13 2.65
CA ARG A 61 15.53 20.40 2.81
C ARG A 61 16.51 20.57 1.65
N VAL A 62 16.45 21.69 0.95
CA VAL A 62 17.47 22.07 -0.04
C VAL A 62 18.40 23.09 0.63
N SER A 63 19.60 22.67 1.04
CA SER A 63 20.56 23.53 1.75
C SER A 63 21.40 24.38 0.81
N ALA A 64 21.59 23.95 -0.44
CA ALA A 64 22.13 24.77 -1.52
C ALA A 64 21.29 24.62 -2.79
N GLY A 65 20.79 25.73 -3.33
CA GLY A 65 19.87 25.73 -4.48
C GLY A 65 20.51 25.25 -5.78
N SER A 66 21.67 25.79 -6.14
CA SER A 66 22.49 25.40 -7.29
C SER A 66 23.91 25.95 -7.16
N ALA A 67 24.81 25.55 -8.05
CA ALA A 67 26.14 26.15 -8.18
C ALA A 67 26.08 27.64 -8.58
N LYS A 68 25.04 28.06 -9.31
CA LYS A 68 24.85 29.46 -9.74
C LYS A 68 24.26 30.33 -8.63
N ASP A 69 23.33 29.78 -7.86
CA ASP A 69 22.69 30.42 -6.72
C ASP A 69 22.69 29.43 -5.54
N PRO A 70 23.71 29.49 -4.67
CA PRO A 70 23.86 28.54 -3.57
C PRO A 70 22.92 28.83 -2.40
N ARG A 71 22.05 29.85 -2.50
CA ARG A 71 21.15 30.18 -1.40
C ARG A 71 20.24 28.99 -1.05
N PRO A 72 20.09 28.67 0.25
CA PRO A 72 19.16 27.63 0.68
C PRO A 72 17.73 28.03 0.34
N MET A 73 16.89 27.05 0.01
CA MET A 73 15.45 27.31 -0.11
C MET A 73 14.87 27.64 1.27
N PRO A 74 13.95 28.61 1.42
CA PRO A 74 13.51 29.08 2.73
C PRO A 74 12.59 28.10 3.46
N LYS A 75 12.04 27.10 2.75
CA LYS A 75 11.10 26.11 3.28
C LYS A 75 11.46 24.72 2.77
N LEU A 76 10.96 23.70 3.45
CA LEU A 76 11.00 22.34 2.91
C LEU A 76 10.20 22.29 1.61
N VAL A 77 10.74 21.58 0.62
CA VAL A 77 10.14 21.45 -0.71
C VAL A 77 9.74 20.02 -0.99
N ALA A 78 8.71 19.84 -1.80
CA ALA A 78 8.22 18.51 -2.15
C ALA A 78 9.11 17.92 -3.26
N SER A 79 9.92 16.92 -2.91
CA SER A 79 10.94 16.37 -3.83
C SER A 79 10.36 15.77 -5.11
N CYS A 80 9.11 15.29 -5.08
CA CYS A 80 8.44 14.66 -6.22
C CYS A 80 8.06 15.58 -7.37
N ILE A 81 8.06 16.91 -7.17
CA ILE A 81 7.70 17.89 -8.21
C ILE A 81 8.76 18.98 -8.39
N THR A 82 9.74 19.05 -7.50
CA THR A 82 10.83 20.01 -7.60
C THR A 82 11.91 19.44 -8.51
N PRO A 83 12.19 20.08 -9.67
CA PRO A 83 13.29 19.67 -10.53
C PRO A 83 14.63 20.00 -9.86
N ILE A 84 15.61 19.13 -10.09
CA ILE A 84 16.98 19.35 -9.64
C ILE A 84 17.65 20.49 -10.44
N GLN A 85 18.63 21.14 -9.82
CA GLN A 85 19.52 22.11 -10.47
C GLN A 85 20.97 21.66 -10.28
N ASP A 86 21.85 22.02 -11.21
CA ASP A 86 23.26 21.67 -11.12
C ASP A 86 23.92 22.26 -9.87
N GLY A 87 24.63 21.44 -9.09
CA GLY A 87 25.21 21.80 -7.80
C GLY A 87 24.22 21.86 -6.63
N MET A 88 23.00 21.36 -6.79
CA MET A 88 22.01 21.32 -5.70
C MET A 88 22.42 20.35 -4.60
N VAL A 89 22.28 20.78 -3.34
CA VAL A 89 22.50 19.94 -2.15
C VAL A 89 21.19 19.76 -1.40
N VAL A 90 20.78 18.50 -1.25
CA VAL A 90 19.54 18.07 -0.63
C VAL A 90 19.84 17.27 0.62
N GLU A 91 19.21 17.63 1.72
CA GLU A 91 19.23 16.91 2.97
C GLU A 91 17.84 16.30 3.19
N ASN A 92 17.81 14.97 3.29
CA ASN A 92 16.61 14.18 3.46
C ASN A 92 16.59 13.52 4.84
N PHE A 93 17.21 12.36 5.03
CA PHE A 93 17.22 11.67 6.33
C PHE A 93 18.21 12.29 7.31
N THR A 94 19.22 12.97 6.79
CA THR A 94 20.25 13.64 7.58
C THR A 94 19.75 14.89 8.32
N ASN A 95 18.63 15.48 7.88
CA ASN A 95 18.10 16.71 8.46
C ASN A 95 16.95 16.42 9.46
N PRO A 96 17.09 16.77 10.76
CA PRO A 96 16.06 16.54 11.77
C PRO A 96 14.73 17.22 11.49
N GLN A 97 14.73 18.40 10.85
CA GLN A 97 13.51 19.14 10.50
C GLN A 97 12.67 18.37 9.47
N VAL A 98 13.32 17.64 8.55
CA VAL A 98 12.63 16.81 7.55
C VAL A 98 11.97 15.62 8.21
N VAL A 99 12.68 14.95 9.13
CA VAL A 99 12.14 13.81 9.90
C VAL A 99 10.97 14.25 10.77
N ASP A 100 11.05 15.41 11.41
CA ASP A 100 9.96 15.97 12.22
C ASP A 100 8.73 16.36 11.37
N ALA A 101 8.96 16.96 10.21
CA ALA A 101 7.89 17.25 9.26
C ALA A 101 7.16 15.98 8.79
N ARG A 102 7.87 14.86 8.63
CA ARG A 102 7.24 13.57 8.27
C ARG A 102 6.33 13.04 9.37
N LYS A 103 6.74 13.12 10.64
CA LYS A 103 5.87 12.75 11.78
C LYS A 103 4.56 13.52 11.74
N SER A 104 4.65 14.83 11.47
CA SER A 104 3.47 15.69 11.33
C SER A 104 2.59 15.28 10.14
N VAL A 105 3.19 14.96 8.98
CA VAL A 105 2.44 14.47 7.81
C VAL A 105 1.74 13.15 8.12
N VAL A 106 2.40 12.21 8.80
CA VAL A 106 1.79 10.95 9.25
C VAL A 106 0.61 11.24 10.17
N GLU A 107 0.77 12.12 11.15
CA GLU A 107 -0.30 12.52 12.06
C GLU A 107 -1.51 13.08 11.29
N PHE A 108 -1.30 13.98 10.31
CA PHE A 108 -2.38 14.51 9.48
C PHE A 108 -3.03 13.46 8.57
N LEU A 109 -2.28 12.49 8.06
CA LEU A 109 -2.85 11.40 7.27
C LEU A 109 -3.70 10.46 8.14
N LEU A 110 -3.32 10.27 9.40
CA LEU A 110 -4.00 9.38 10.34
C LEU A 110 -5.11 10.07 11.13
N ILE A 111 -5.18 11.40 11.19
CA ILE A 111 -6.14 12.14 12.03
C ILE A 111 -7.60 11.74 11.75
N ASN A 112 -7.92 11.56 10.47
CA ASN A 112 -9.25 11.21 9.97
C ASN A 112 -9.31 9.81 9.35
N HIS A 113 -8.21 9.04 9.40
CA HIS A 113 -8.17 7.66 8.90
C HIS A 113 -8.82 6.73 9.94
N PRO A 114 -9.69 5.78 9.54
CA PRO A 114 -10.36 4.89 10.48
C PRO A 114 -9.39 3.85 11.05
N LEU A 115 -9.70 3.34 12.24
CA LEU A 115 -8.97 2.24 12.90
C LEU A 115 -9.35 0.87 12.32
N ASP A 116 -9.38 0.79 11.00
CA ASP A 116 -9.89 -0.35 10.25
C ASP A 116 -8.82 -1.41 9.94
N CYS A 117 -7.56 -1.21 10.34
CA CYS A 117 -6.45 -2.08 9.97
C CYS A 117 -6.72 -3.58 10.14
N PRO A 118 -7.37 -4.08 11.22
CA PRO A 118 -7.67 -5.50 11.36
C PRO A 118 -8.62 -6.06 10.29
N VAL A 119 -9.58 -5.24 9.85
CA VAL A 119 -10.62 -5.60 8.86
C VAL A 119 -10.28 -5.12 7.45
N CYS A 120 -9.24 -4.29 7.29
CA CYS A 120 -8.79 -3.78 6.00
C CYS A 120 -8.12 -4.90 5.20
N ASP A 121 -8.50 -5.05 3.94
CA ASP A 121 -7.93 -6.08 3.06
C ASP A 121 -6.47 -5.80 2.68
N GLN A 122 -6.12 -4.51 2.60
CA GLN A 122 -4.77 -4.05 2.26
C GLN A 122 -3.79 -4.08 3.44
N ALA A 123 -4.22 -4.52 4.63
CA ALA A 123 -3.34 -4.67 5.77
C ALA A 123 -2.16 -5.60 5.44
N GLY A 124 -0.94 -5.16 5.74
CA GLY A 124 0.31 -5.85 5.40
C GLY A 124 0.87 -5.55 4.00
N GLU A 125 0.14 -4.87 3.14
CA GLU A 125 0.65 -4.30 1.88
C GLU A 125 0.21 -2.83 1.71
N CYS A 126 -0.08 -2.17 2.84
CA CYS A 126 -0.57 -0.80 2.89
C CYS A 126 0.61 0.15 3.05
N HIS A 127 0.81 1.04 2.06
CA HIS A 127 1.93 1.98 2.11
C HIS A 127 1.77 2.98 3.26
N LEU A 128 0.54 3.31 3.68
CA LEU A 128 0.32 4.19 4.83
C LEU A 128 0.68 3.50 6.16
N GLN A 129 0.46 2.20 6.24
CA GLN A 129 0.85 1.41 7.41
C GLN A 129 2.37 1.41 7.55
N ASP A 130 3.09 1.11 6.47
CA ASP A 130 4.55 1.11 6.45
C ASP A 130 5.11 2.51 6.71
N PHE A 131 4.54 3.54 6.06
CA PHE A 131 4.94 4.94 6.27
C PHE A 131 4.72 5.40 7.72
N SER A 132 3.61 4.97 8.35
CA SER A 132 3.36 5.26 9.76
C SER A 132 4.31 4.49 10.68
N TYR A 133 4.69 3.27 10.34
CA TYR A 133 5.62 2.48 11.14
C TYR A 133 7.03 3.06 11.10
N GLU A 134 7.48 3.52 9.92
CA GLU A 134 8.83 4.05 9.70
C GLU A 134 9.00 5.51 10.19
N HIS A 135 7.96 6.33 10.05
CA HIS A 135 8.07 7.78 10.26
C HIS A 135 7.03 8.37 11.22
N GLY A 136 6.08 7.57 11.69
CA GLY A 136 5.04 8.01 12.62
C GLY A 136 5.49 8.07 14.07
N VAL A 137 4.51 8.32 14.92
CA VAL A 137 4.63 8.27 16.39
C VAL A 137 3.74 7.16 16.94
N GLY A 138 4.17 6.53 18.04
CA GLY A 138 3.44 5.40 18.63
C GLY A 138 2.13 5.76 19.34
N THR A 139 1.84 7.06 19.51
CA THR A 139 0.65 7.57 20.18
C THR A 139 -0.06 8.60 19.32
N THR A 140 -1.38 8.69 19.44
CA THR A 140 -2.19 9.75 18.84
C THR A 140 -2.59 10.75 19.92
N ARG A 141 -2.61 12.03 19.56
CA ARG A 141 -3.15 13.12 20.41
C ARG A 141 -4.55 13.55 19.98
N TYR A 142 -5.03 13.02 18.86
CA TYR A 142 -6.35 13.32 18.33
C TYR A 142 -7.41 12.48 19.04
N GLU A 143 -8.34 13.15 19.72
CA GLU A 143 -9.42 12.56 20.52
C GLU A 143 -10.82 12.88 19.95
N GLU A 144 -10.89 13.72 18.93
CA GLU A 144 -12.15 14.16 18.33
C GLU A 144 -12.76 13.10 17.42
N ASP A 145 -14.04 13.30 17.06
CA ASP A 145 -14.72 12.45 16.09
C ASP A 145 -14.02 12.48 14.73
N ARG A 146 -13.90 11.30 14.13
CA ARG A 146 -13.34 11.14 12.78
C ARG A 146 -14.44 11.34 11.76
N ARG A 147 -14.13 11.99 10.65
CA ARG A 147 -15.07 12.12 9.54
C ARG A 147 -15.51 10.75 9.02
N THR A 148 -16.77 10.66 8.63
CA THR A 148 -17.36 9.48 7.99
C THR A 148 -17.95 9.87 6.64
N PHE A 149 -18.13 8.87 5.78
CA PHE A 149 -18.69 9.05 4.44
C PHE A 149 -19.76 7.98 4.21
N GLU A 150 -20.76 8.31 3.41
CA GLU A 150 -21.75 7.34 2.96
C GLU A 150 -21.09 6.30 2.04
N LYS A 151 -21.57 5.06 2.12
CA LYS A 151 -21.03 3.98 1.29
C LYS A 151 -21.68 4.05 -0.08
N GLU A 152 -20.87 4.27 -1.10
CA GLU A 152 -21.27 4.23 -2.50
C GLU A 152 -20.88 2.90 -3.14
N ASP A 153 -21.77 2.34 -3.96
CA ASP A 153 -21.42 1.22 -4.84
C ASP A 153 -20.97 1.75 -6.20
N ILE A 154 -19.70 1.52 -6.52
CA ILE A 154 -19.04 2.00 -7.73
C ILE A 154 -18.85 0.89 -8.78
N GLY A 155 -19.59 -0.22 -8.67
CA GLY A 155 -19.61 -1.30 -9.67
C GLY A 155 -19.15 -2.66 -9.15
N PRO A 156 -19.16 -3.71 -9.99
CA PRO A 156 -19.08 -5.10 -9.53
C PRO A 156 -17.68 -5.55 -9.08
N TYR A 157 -16.62 -4.91 -9.57
CA TYR A 157 -15.23 -5.36 -9.32
C TYR A 157 -14.51 -4.57 -8.23
N ILE A 158 -14.83 -3.29 -8.06
CA ILE A 158 -14.08 -2.39 -7.19
C ILE A 158 -14.97 -2.01 -6.00
N GLN A 159 -14.43 -2.17 -4.80
CA GLN A 159 -15.06 -1.67 -3.59
C GLN A 159 -14.39 -0.38 -3.16
N LEU A 160 -15.20 0.65 -2.96
CA LEU A 160 -14.80 1.89 -2.30
C LEU A 160 -15.07 1.83 -0.79
N HIS A 161 -14.05 2.17 -0.01
CA HIS A 161 -14.11 2.50 1.42
C HIS A 161 -13.54 3.90 1.60
N MET A 162 -14.37 4.92 1.34
CA MET A 162 -13.92 6.30 1.25
C MET A 162 -13.30 6.82 2.55
N THR A 163 -13.75 6.35 3.72
CA THR A 163 -13.17 6.69 5.02
C THR A 163 -11.67 6.39 5.10
N ARG A 164 -11.18 5.35 4.39
CA ARG A 164 -9.76 4.98 4.35
C ARG A 164 -8.95 5.82 3.37
N CYS A 165 -9.58 6.60 2.50
CA CYS A 165 -8.90 7.36 1.46
C CYS A 165 -8.16 8.57 2.04
N ILE A 166 -6.90 8.72 1.64
CA ILE A 166 -6.04 9.86 2.01
C ILE A 166 -6.01 10.97 0.94
N LEU A 167 -6.93 10.93 -0.03
CA LEU A 167 -7.02 11.92 -1.11
C LEU A 167 -5.69 12.16 -1.85
N CYS A 168 -4.99 11.07 -2.17
CA CYS A 168 -3.72 11.14 -2.92
C CYS A 168 -3.89 11.38 -4.43
N TYR A 169 -5.12 11.21 -4.93
CA TYR A 169 -5.56 11.41 -6.32
C TYR A 169 -5.00 10.39 -7.33
N ARG A 170 -4.21 9.38 -6.91
CA ARG A 170 -3.66 8.38 -7.83
C ARG A 170 -4.75 7.71 -8.67
N CYS A 171 -5.87 7.30 -8.06
CA CYS A 171 -7.00 6.70 -8.79
C CYS A 171 -7.59 7.62 -9.87
N VAL A 172 -7.70 8.92 -9.58
CA VAL A 172 -8.21 9.93 -10.52
C VAL A 172 -7.28 10.04 -11.72
N TYR A 173 -5.96 10.16 -11.48
CA TYR A 173 -4.96 10.19 -12.55
C TYR A 173 -4.93 8.89 -13.35
N THR A 174 -5.07 7.73 -12.71
CA THR A 174 -5.15 6.42 -13.38
C THR A 174 -6.34 6.36 -14.33
N ALA A 175 -7.54 6.72 -13.86
CA ALA A 175 -8.72 6.73 -14.71
C ALA A 175 -8.61 7.75 -15.85
N ASP A 176 -8.08 8.94 -15.57
CA ASP A 176 -7.91 10.00 -16.57
C ASP A 176 -6.94 9.64 -17.70
N GLN A 177 -5.87 8.90 -17.38
CA GLN A 177 -4.78 8.63 -18.34
C GLN A 177 -4.89 7.28 -19.03
N ILE A 178 -5.56 6.29 -18.42
CA ILE A 178 -5.52 4.89 -18.87
C ILE A 178 -6.89 4.42 -19.35
N THR A 179 -7.97 5.11 -19.00
CA THR A 179 -9.32 4.75 -19.44
C THR A 179 -9.89 5.78 -20.39
N ASP A 180 -10.76 5.36 -21.31
CA ASP A 180 -11.33 6.22 -22.36
C ASP A 180 -12.13 7.40 -21.79
N LYS A 181 -12.79 7.18 -20.64
CA LYS A 181 -13.60 8.21 -19.97
C LYS A 181 -13.55 8.05 -18.47
N ARG A 182 -13.06 9.07 -17.76
CA ARG A 182 -13.12 9.11 -16.31
C ARG A 182 -14.56 9.32 -15.81
N VAL A 183 -15.01 8.44 -14.91
CA VAL A 183 -16.37 8.47 -14.31
C VAL A 183 -16.39 8.87 -12.83
N HIS A 184 -15.26 8.80 -12.13
CA HIS A 184 -15.12 9.20 -10.72
C HIS A 184 -14.13 10.35 -10.58
N GLY A 185 -14.25 11.11 -9.50
CA GLY A 185 -13.41 12.28 -9.27
C GLY A 185 -13.39 12.69 -7.80
N VAL A 186 -12.78 13.83 -7.53
CA VAL A 186 -12.82 14.44 -6.21
C VAL A 186 -14.03 15.36 -6.15
N MET A 187 -14.96 15.03 -5.28
CA MET A 187 -16.14 15.81 -4.95
C MET A 187 -15.88 16.65 -3.70
N ASN A 188 -16.67 17.71 -3.53
CA ASN A 188 -16.60 18.62 -2.38
C ASN A 188 -15.21 19.30 -2.23
N ARG A 189 -14.93 19.85 -1.05
CA ARG A 189 -13.68 20.57 -0.74
C ARG A 189 -13.33 20.45 0.73
N GLY A 190 -12.06 20.68 1.06
CA GLY A 190 -11.58 20.65 2.44
C GLY A 190 -11.59 19.24 3.03
N ASP A 191 -11.96 19.16 4.30
CA ASP A 191 -12.12 17.92 5.05
C ASP A 191 -13.34 17.08 4.62
N HIS A 192 -14.31 17.69 3.93
CA HIS A 192 -15.43 16.98 3.30
C HIS A 192 -15.11 16.44 1.89
N ALA A 193 -13.88 16.66 1.38
CA ALA A 193 -13.51 16.18 0.06
C ALA A 193 -13.52 14.64 0.01
N GLU A 194 -14.09 14.09 -1.07
CA GLU A 194 -14.22 12.65 -1.25
C GLU A 194 -14.00 12.18 -2.67
N ILE A 195 -13.59 10.92 -2.82
CA ILE A 195 -13.60 10.23 -4.11
C ILE A 195 -14.98 9.62 -4.28
N SER A 196 -15.73 10.06 -5.28
CA SER A 196 -17.09 9.60 -5.56
C SER A 196 -17.37 9.67 -7.05
N THR A 197 -18.48 9.07 -7.50
CA THR A 197 -18.99 9.23 -8.86
C THR A 197 -20.12 10.28 -8.85
N TYR A 198 -20.11 11.20 -9.82
CA TYR A 198 -21.03 12.34 -9.79
C TYR A 198 -22.53 11.95 -9.80
N ILE A 199 -22.89 10.79 -10.35
CA ILE A 199 -24.29 10.33 -10.51
C ILE A 199 -24.45 8.84 -10.12
N GLY A 200 -23.66 8.32 -9.18
CA GLY A 200 -23.70 6.90 -8.82
C GLY A 200 -23.41 5.97 -10.02
N GLN A 201 -22.61 6.43 -10.97
CA GLN A 201 -22.27 5.66 -12.16
C GLN A 201 -21.23 4.60 -11.78
N ALA A 202 -21.51 3.36 -12.17
CA ALA A 202 -20.55 2.28 -12.01
C ALA A 202 -19.26 2.58 -12.80
N ILE A 203 -18.12 2.25 -12.19
CA ILE A 203 -16.83 2.26 -12.88
C ILE A 203 -16.72 0.95 -13.66
N ASP A 204 -17.05 1.00 -14.95
CA ASP A 204 -17.14 -0.17 -15.83
C ASP A 204 -16.08 -0.19 -16.95
N ASN A 205 -15.18 0.80 -16.98
CA ASN A 205 -14.11 0.85 -17.99
C ASN A 205 -13.21 -0.38 -17.95
N ASP A 206 -12.71 -0.80 -19.11
CA ASP A 206 -11.95 -2.04 -19.31
C ASP A 206 -10.60 -2.12 -18.55
N PHE A 207 -10.06 -0.96 -18.14
CA PHE A 207 -8.82 -0.82 -17.36
C PHE A 207 -9.04 -0.25 -15.95
N SER A 208 -10.28 -0.09 -15.53
CA SER A 208 -10.62 0.54 -14.24
C SER A 208 -10.03 -0.18 -13.03
N GLY A 209 -9.85 -1.51 -13.08
CA GLY A 209 -9.31 -2.29 -11.97
C GLY A 209 -7.88 -1.89 -11.55
N ASN A 210 -7.14 -1.17 -12.40
CA ASN A 210 -5.82 -0.66 -12.06
C ASN A 210 -5.84 0.41 -10.97
N VAL A 211 -7.00 1.02 -10.69
CA VAL A 211 -7.12 1.96 -9.55
C VAL A 211 -6.84 1.28 -8.21
N ILE A 212 -7.04 -0.04 -8.11
CA ILE A 212 -6.75 -0.84 -6.92
C ILE A 212 -5.22 -0.92 -6.72
N ASP A 213 -4.46 -1.21 -7.77
CA ASP A 213 -3.00 -1.41 -7.66
C ASP A 213 -2.25 -0.12 -7.35
N VAL A 214 -2.74 1.02 -7.84
CA VAL A 214 -2.13 2.34 -7.59
C VAL A 214 -2.51 2.91 -6.21
N CYS A 215 -3.57 2.41 -5.58
CA CYS A 215 -4.08 2.95 -4.33
C CYS A 215 -3.10 2.60 -3.18
N PRO A 216 -2.53 3.61 -2.49
CA PRO A 216 -1.55 3.36 -1.43
C PRO A 216 -2.20 2.90 -0.11
N VAL A 217 -3.53 2.87 -0.04
CA VAL A 217 -4.34 2.59 1.14
C VAL A 217 -5.55 1.74 0.76
N GLY A 218 -6.14 1.03 1.72
CA GLY A 218 -7.28 0.12 1.50
C GLY A 218 -8.63 0.77 1.20
N ALA A 219 -8.62 1.92 0.52
CA ALA A 219 -9.81 2.64 0.08
C ALA A 219 -10.41 2.06 -1.20
N LEU A 220 -9.60 1.53 -2.10
CA LEU A 220 -10.06 0.88 -3.33
C LEU A 220 -9.54 -0.56 -3.33
N THR A 221 -10.45 -1.52 -3.16
CA THR A 221 -10.09 -2.94 -3.00
C THR A 221 -10.84 -3.82 -4.00
N ASP A 222 -10.24 -4.96 -4.37
CA ASP A 222 -10.81 -5.94 -5.30
C ASP A 222 -11.96 -6.72 -4.64
N LYS A 223 -13.21 -6.54 -5.11
CA LYS A 223 -14.39 -7.27 -4.61
C LYS A 223 -14.28 -8.79 -4.81
N THR A 224 -13.53 -9.25 -5.82
CA THR A 224 -13.35 -10.67 -6.12
C THR A 224 -12.33 -11.35 -5.20
N TYR A 225 -11.45 -10.58 -4.55
CA TYR A 225 -10.42 -11.07 -3.63
C TYR A 225 -10.74 -10.79 -2.16
N ARG A 226 -11.45 -9.69 -1.89
CA ARG A 226 -11.67 -9.15 -0.56
C ARG A 226 -12.02 -10.24 0.46
N PHE A 227 -11.23 -10.28 1.54
CA PHE A 227 -11.38 -11.19 2.68
C PHE A 227 -11.16 -12.68 2.41
N LYS A 228 -10.80 -13.08 1.18
CA LYS A 228 -10.46 -14.48 0.88
C LYS A 228 -9.14 -14.91 1.51
N ASN A 229 -8.16 -14.00 1.62
CA ASN A 229 -6.87 -14.28 2.24
C ASN A 229 -6.19 -13.00 2.73
N ARG A 230 -5.11 -13.16 3.52
CA ARG A 230 -4.16 -12.08 3.78
C ARG A 230 -2.89 -12.27 2.95
N VAL A 231 -2.20 -11.17 2.68
CA VAL A 231 -1.04 -11.14 1.77
C VAL A 231 0.14 -11.96 2.28
N TRP A 232 0.33 -12.03 3.60
CA TRP A 232 1.38 -12.83 4.25
C TRP A 232 1.13 -14.35 4.25
N PHE A 233 -0.06 -14.79 3.86
CA PHE A 233 -0.36 -16.20 3.59
C PHE A 233 -0.32 -16.53 2.09
N SER A 234 -0.17 -15.54 1.23
CA SER A 234 -0.24 -15.70 -0.21
C SER A 234 1.15 -15.89 -0.82
N LYS A 235 1.23 -16.68 -1.88
CA LYS A 235 2.48 -16.96 -2.60
C LYS A 235 2.45 -16.27 -3.97
N PRO A 236 3.04 -15.06 -4.09
CA PRO A 236 3.15 -14.38 -5.37
C PRO A 236 4.13 -15.07 -6.33
N VAL A 237 3.73 -15.15 -7.59
CA VAL A 237 4.46 -15.72 -8.72
C VAL A 237 4.32 -14.79 -9.92
N ASP A 238 5.42 -14.51 -10.61
CA ASP A 238 5.40 -13.74 -11.84
C ASP A 238 4.97 -14.66 -12.99
N ALA A 239 4.00 -14.20 -13.77
CA ALA A 239 3.45 -14.94 -14.91
C ALA A 239 3.03 -14.00 -16.04
N HIS A 240 2.90 -14.53 -17.24
CA HIS A 240 2.36 -13.77 -18.37
C HIS A 240 1.35 -14.57 -19.16
N CYS A 241 0.52 -13.88 -19.94
CA CYS A 241 -0.36 -14.47 -20.93
C CYS A 241 -0.34 -13.63 -22.21
N GLU A 242 -0.79 -14.22 -23.31
CA GLU A 242 -1.10 -13.47 -24.51
C GLU A 242 -2.47 -12.77 -24.31
N CYS A 243 -2.47 -11.46 -24.48
CA CYS A 243 -3.65 -10.62 -24.37
C CYS A 243 -3.62 -9.54 -25.43
N GLU A 244 -4.71 -9.37 -26.17
CA GLU A 244 -4.82 -8.36 -27.22
C GLU A 244 -4.93 -6.93 -26.66
N LYS A 245 -5.40 -6.79 -25.41
CA LYS A 245 -5.73 -5.50 -24.81
C LYS A 245 -4.60 -4.90 -23.97
N CYS A 246 -3.75 -5.72 -23.34
CA CYS A 246 -2.77 -5.25 -22.37
C CYS A 246 -1.44 -6.01 -22.46
N SER A 247 -0.45 -5.64 -21.65
CA SER A 247 0.87 -6.29 -21.64
C SER A 247 0.84 -7.79 -21.32
N GLY A 248 -0.24 -8.26 -20.68
CA GLY A 248 -0.39 -9.65 -20.25
C GLY A 248 0.55 -10.07 -19.12
N LYS A 249 1.45 -9.19 -18.66
CA LYS A 249 2.41 -9.46 -17.58
C LYS A 249 1.79 -9.17 -16.22
N VAL A 250 1.70 -10.19 -15.39
CA VAL A 250 1.02 -10.12 -14.09
C VAL A 250 1.86 -10.73 -12.97
N GLN A 251 1.38 -10.49 -11.76
CA GLN A 251 1.72 -11.23 -10.57
C GLN A 251 0.48 -12.02 -10.12
N LEU A 252 0.60 -13.35 -10.10
CA LEU A 252 -0.41 -14.27 -9.60
C LEU A 252 -0.19 -14.50 -8.12
N TRP A 253 -1.24 -14.39 -7.33
CA TRP A 253 -1.21 -14.64 -5.90
C TRP A 253 -1.89 -15.96 -5.62
N TYR A 254 -1.13 -16.94 -5.12
CA TYR A 254 -1.63 -18.27 -4.82
C TYR A 254 -2.00 -18.45 -3.34
N ARG A 255 -3.03 -19.25 -3.09
CA ARG A 255 -3.29 -19.91 -1.81
C ARG A 255 -3.49 -21.40 -2.08
N GLY A 256 -2.53 -22.23 -1.64
CA GLY A 256 -2.48 -23.61 -2.13
C GLY A 256 -2.26 -23.62 -3.65
N ASP A 257 -3.15 -24.31 -4.36
CA ASP A 257 -3.07 -24.48 -5.82
C ASP A 257 -3.97 -23.50 -6.59
N GLU A 258 -4.74 -22.66 -5.88
CA GLU A 258 -5.70 -21.71 -6.47
C GLU A 258 -5.08 -20.30 -6.58
N VAL A 259 -5.30 -19.64 -7.73
CA VAL A 259 -5.02 -18.21 -7.91
C VAL A 259 -6.16 -17.39 -7.32
N ILE A 260 -5.92 -16.83 -6.15
CA ILE A 260 -6.90 -16.02 -5.42
C ILE A 260 -6.97 -14.56 -5.92
N ARG A 261 -5.86 -14.04 -6.47
CA ARG A 261 -5.73 -12.64 -6.92
C ARG A 261 -4.72 -12.52 -8.05
N VAL A 262 -4.97 -11.57 -8.95
CA VAL A 262 -4.06 -11.21 -10.04
C VAL A 262 -3.83 -9.70 -9.96
N THR A 263 -2.58 -9.27 -9.96
CA THR A 263 -2.20 -7.84 -9.95
C THR A 263 -1.21 -7.55 -11.07
N ALA A 264 -1.07 -6.28 -11.43
CA ALA A 264 0.02 -5.84 -12.28
C ALA A 264 1.37 -6.04 -11.56
N ARG A 265 2.44 -6.24 -12.32
CA ARG A 265 3.80 -6.31 -11.76
C ARG A 265 4.23 -4.94 -11.28
N LYS A 266 4.85 -4.90 -10.10
CA LYS A 266 5.36 -3.66 -9.49
C LYS A 266 6.89 -3.64 -9.50
N ASN A 267 7.46 -2.44 -9.58
CA ASN A 267 8.86 -2.19 -9.33
C ASN A 267 9.16 -2.14 -7.83
N GLU A 268 10.43 -1.89 -7.49
CA GLU A 268 10.90 -1.77 -6.10
C GLU A 268 10.24 -0.63 -5.30
N TRP A 269 9.69 0.38 -5.98
CA TRP A 269 8.98 1.52 -5.38
C TRP A 269 7.47 1.25 -5.18
N GLY A 270 7.01 0.04 -5.48
CA GLY A 270 5.59 -0.32 -5.41
C GLY A 270 4.74 0.29 -6.53
N GLU A 271 5.36 0.73 -7.62
CA GLU A 271 4.71 1.31 -8.79
C GLU A 271 4.62 0.28 -9.90
N VAL A 272 3.51 0.27 -10.67
CA VAL A 272 3.32 -0.73 -11.71
C VAL A 272 4.27 -0.50 -12.87
N ASN A 273 4.80 -1.59 -13.43
CA ASN A 273 5.61 -1.52 -14.64
C ASN A 273 4.71 -1.33 -15.87
N ASP A 274 3.63 -2.13 -15.95
CA ASP A 274 2.67 -2.12 -17.04
C ASP A 274 1.25 -2.30 -16.46
N PHE A 275 0.26 -1.64 -17.06
CA PHE A 275 -1.15 -1.79 -16.67
C PHE A 275 -1.79 -3.00 -17.35
N ILE A 276 -2.80 -3.59 -16.69
CA ILE A 276 -3.49 -4.80 -17.17
C ILE A 276 -4.99 -4.58 -17.30
N CYS A 277 -5.64 -5.24 -18.26
CA CYS A 277 -7.09 -5.13 -18.44
C CYS A 277 -7.86 -5.89 -17.34
N ASN A 278 -9.14 -5.55 -17.18
CA ASN A 278 -10.05 -6.15 -16.22
C ASN A 278 -10.25 -7.65 -16.45
N THR A 279 -10.29 -8.11 -17.71
CA THR A 279 -10.38 -9.54 -18.04
C THR A 279 -9.19 -10.33 -17.45
N CYS A 280 -7.96 -9.85 -17.66
CA CYS A 280 -6.77 -10.47 -17.07
C CYS A 280 -6.78 -10.43 -15.54
N ARG A 281 -7.28 -9.34 -14.96
CA ARG A 281 -7.31 -9.15 -13.50
C ARG A 281 -8.36 -9.99 -12.78
N PHE A 282 -9.60 -9.96 -13.26
CA PHE A 282 -10.77 -10.46 -12.54
C PHE A 282 -11.27 -11.81 -13.06
N GLU A 283 -11.16 -12.07 -14.36
CA GLU A 283 -11.75 -13.28 -14.98
C GLU A 283 -10.73 -14.42 -15.12
N ARG A 284 -9.46 -14.11 -15.44
CA ARG A 284 -8.42 -15.12 -15.66
C ARG A 284 -7.78 -15.62 -14.35
N LYS A 285 -8.50 -16.47 -13.61
CA LYS A 285 -8.04 -17.05 -12.32
C LYS A 285 -7.54 -18.50 -12.44
N GLN A 286 -7.56 -19.11 -13.62
CA GLN A 286 -7.07 -20.49 -13.78
C GLN A 286 -5.59 -20.50 -14.13
N THR A 287 -4.78 -21.31 -13.43
CA THR A 287 -3.33 -21.44 -13.70
C THR A 287 -3.03 -21.82 -15.15
N SER A 288 -3.89 -22.62 -15.79
CA SER A 288 -3.75 -23.03 -17.21
C SER A 288 -3.78 -21.87 -18.21
N GLN A 289 -4.28 -20.70 -17.82
CA GLN A 289 -4.36 -19.51 -18.66
C GLN A 289 -3.06 -18.69 -18.65
N TRP A 290 -2.05 -19.11 -17.89
CA TRP A 290 -0.84 -18.35 -17.62
C TRP A 290 0.42 -19.18 -17.83
N THR A 291 1.44 -18.54 -18.41
CA THR A 291 2.80 -19.06 -18.44
C THR A 291 3.55 -18.55 -17.21
N ILE A 292 3.90 -19.47 -16.32
CA ILE A 292 4.61 -19.15 -15.07
C ILE A 292 6.09 -18.90 -15.33
N GLU A 293 6.61 -17.74 -14.96
CA GLU A 293 8.03 -17.40 -15.07
C GLU A 293 8.81 -17.79 -13.83
N GLY A 294 8.21 -17.65 -12.65
CA GLY A 294 8.82 -18.06 -11.39
C GLY A 294 8.32 -17.25 -10.18
N PRO A 295 8.84 -17.52 -8.98
CA PRO A 295 8.46 -16.79 -7.78
C PRO A 295 8.78 -15.29 -7.89
N THR A 296 7.84 -14.42 -7.52
CA THR A 296 8.12 -12.98 -7.52
C THR A 296 9.16 -12.64 -6.46
N LYS A 297 10.07 -11.72 -6.77
CA LYS A 297 10.99 -11.13 -5.80
C LYS A 297 10.22 -10.27 -4.80
N VAL A 298 10.31 -10.60 -3.52
CA VAL A 298 9.67 -9.85 -2.42
C VAL A 298 10.77 -9.33 -1.50
N SER A 299 10.62 -8.09 -1.02
CA SER A 299 11.54 -7.50 -0.04
C SER A 299 11.59 -8.35 1.24
N ARG A 300 12.79 -8.50 1.82
CA ARG A 300 12.98 -9.18 3.12
C ARG A 300 12.34 -8.43 4.29
N ALA A 301 12.12 -7.13 4.16
CA ALA A 301 11.43 -6.33 5.18
C ALA A 301 9.90 -6.45 5.10
N SER A 302 9.36 -6.99 4.00
CA SER A 302 7.92 -7.12 3.83
C SER A 302 7.36 -8.24 4.71
N VAL A 303 6.18 -8.03 5.29
CA VAL A 303 5.43 -9.07 6.01
C VAL A 303 5.07 -10.26 5.11
N ILE A 304 5.03 -10.08 3.78
CA ILE A 304 4.84 -11.15 2.81
C ILE A 304 6.01 -12.17 2.88
N SER A 305 7.18 -11.73 3.31
CA SER A 305 8.35 -12.58 3.52
C SER A 305 8.42 -13.22 4.91
N ALA A 306 7.68 -12.69 5.91
CA ALA A 306 7.78 -13.08 7.32
C ALA A 306 7.48 -14.57 7.58
N ASN A 307 6.68 -15.21 6.73
CA ASN A 307 6.36 -16.64 6.82
C ASN A 307 7.01 -17.49 5.71
N LYS A 308 7.91 -16.91 4.91
CA LYS A 308 8.66 -17.61 3.86
C LYS A 308 10.02 -18.02 4.38
N TYR A 309 10.03 -18.79 5.47
CA TYR A 309 11.23 -19.43 5.94
C TYR A 309 11.77 -20.32 4.81
N SER A 310 13.04 -20.17 4.46
CA SER A 310 13.71 -21.22 3.69
C SER A 310 13.54 -22.53 4.46
N LYS A 311 13.51 -23.65 3.76
CA LYS A 311 13.17 -24.99 4.29
C LYS A 311 13.92 -25.39 5.58
N ASN A 312 14.98 -24.66 5.95
CA ASN A 312 15.89 -24.94 7.06
C ASN A 312 16.19 -23.75 8.03
N LEU A 313 15.50 -22.59 7.96
CA LEU A 313 15.86 -21.42 8.80
C LEU A 313 15.15 -21.33 10.16
N VAL A 314 14.08 -22.09 10.35
CA VAL A 314 13.52 -22.35 11.68
C VAL A 314 13.58 -23.86 11.83
N THR A 315 14.64 -24.37 12.47
CA THR A 315 14.45 -25.59 13.28
C THR A 315 13.26 -25.26 14.15
N LYS A 316 12.09 -25.84 13.85
CA LYS A 316 10.90 -25.68 14.68
C LYS A 316 11.39 -25.89 16.11
N PRO A 317 11.38 -24.86 16.98
CA PRO A 317 11.99 -25.02 18.28
C PRO A 317 11.24 -26.19 18.91
N ASP A 318 11.98 -27.26 19.18
CA ASP A 318 11.42 -28.53 19.63
C ASP A 318 10.57 -28.30 20.89
N PHE A 319 10.96 -27.28 21.67
CA PHE A 319 10.20 -26.70 22.77
C PHE A 319 8.83 -26.13 22.38
N ALA A 320 8.68 -25.34 21.31
CA ALA A 320 7.38 -24.76 20.94
C ALA A 320 6.39 -25.81 20.43
N LEU A 321 6.87 -26.85 19.75
CA LEU A 321 6.05 -28.00 19.38
C LEU A 321 5.69 -28.85 20.59
N LYS A 322 6.65 -29.16 21.48
CA LYS A 322 6.38 -29.91 22.72
C LYS A 322 5.51 -29.13 23.70
N LEU A 323 5.62 -27.81 23.73
CA LEU A 323 4.76 -26.93 24.52
C LEU A 323 3.35 -26.90 23.91
N ALA A 324 3.24 -26.75 22.59
CA ALA A 324 1.95 -26.84 21.90
C ALA A 324 1.32 -28.23 22.12
N GLU A 325 2.04 -29.33 21.97
CA GLU A 325 1.55 -30.70 22.23
C GLU A 325 1.17 -30.95 23.69
N SER A 326 1.94 -30.41 24.65
CA SER A 326 1.61 -30.54 26.08
C SER A 326 0.49 -29.61 26.54
N GLN A 327 0.24 -28.51 25.83
CA GLN A 327 -0.82 -27.54 26.16
C GLN A 327 -2.09 -27.71 25.32
N TYR A 328 -2.04 -28.41 24.19
CA TYR A 328 -3.22 -28.74 23.41
C TYR A 328 -4.03 -29.81 24.14
N LYS A 329 -5.16 -29.40 24.74
CA LYS A 329 -6.26 -30.33 24.92
C LYS A 329 -6.74 -30.75 23.54
N LYS A 330 -6.71 -32.06 23.25
CA LYS A 330 -7.38 -32.63 22.09
C LYS A 330 -8.85 -32.19 22.16
N ILE A 331 -9.28 -31.36 21.20
CA ILE A 331 -10.69 -30.96 21.14
C ILE A 331 -11.45 -32.22 20.73
N ASP A 332 -12.25 -32.72 21.66
CA ASP A 332 -13.19 -33.81 21.40
C ASP A 332 -14.40 -33.21 20.66
N ASP A 333 -14.38 -33.37 19.34
CA ASP A 333 -15.38 -32.88 18.39
C ASP A 333 -16.52 -33.91 18.18
N ASP A 334 -16.51 -35.03 18.94
CA ASP A 334 -17.58 -36.02 18.91
C ASP A 334 -18.81 -35.58 19.76
N ARG A 335 -18.73 -34.39 20.38
CA ARG A 335 -19.82 -33.84 21.19
C ARG A 335 -20.94 -33.32 20.27
N PRO A 336 -22.22 -33.67 20.54
CA PRO A 336 -23.33 -33.21 19.73
C PRO A 336 -23.43 -31.69 19.75
N TYR A 337 -23.60 -31.08 18.58
CA TYR A 337 -23.76 -29.64 18.44
C TYR A 337 -25.06 -29.20 19.11
N LEU A 338 -24.94 -28.33 20.12
CA LEU A 338 -26.10 -27.74 20.80
C LEU A 338 -26.60 -26.56 19.96
N HIS A 339 -27.85 -26.64 19.51
CA HIS A 339 -28.47 -25.61 18.67
C HIS A 339 -29.37 -24.65 19.46
N GLU A 340 -29.84 -25.07 20.64
CA GLU A 340 -30.75 -24.30 21.48
C GLU A 340 -29.98 -23.54 22.58
N MET A 341 -30.29 -22.26 22.75
CA MET A 341 -29.61 -21.38 23.71
C MET A 341 -29.76 -21.84 25.16
N SER A 342 -30.87 -22.47 25.52
CA SER A 342 -31.08 -23.04 26.86
C SER A 342 -30.06 -24.11 27.19
N ASP A 343 -29.72 -24.93 26.19
CA ASP A 343 -28.84 -26.08 26.36
C ASP A 343 -27.38 -25.62 26.33
N ILE A 344 -27.07 -24.62 25.50
CA ILE A 344 -25.76 -23.94 25.48
C ILE A 344 -25.47 -23.32 26.86
N GLN A 345 -26.42 -22.62 27.46
CA GLN A 345 -26.23 -22.00 28.78
C GLN A 345 -26.00 -23.01 29.91
N GLN A 346 -26.53 -24.23 29.76
CA GLN A 346 -26.33 -25.31 30.71
C GLN A 346 -25.04 -26.10 30.47
N SER A 347 -24.42 -25.95 29.30
CA SER A 347 -23.18 -26.63 28.93
C SER A 347 -22.03 -26.28 29.88
N GLU A 348 -21.14 -27.26 30.11
CA GLU A 348 -19.97 -27.04 30.95
C GLU A 348 -19.00 -26.01 30.34
N ASP A 349 -18.91 -25.96 29.01
CA ASP A 349 -18.06 -25.01 28.29
C ASP A 349 -18.54 -23.57 28.52
N TYR A 350 -19.86 -23.31 28.43
CA TYR A 350 -20.44 -21.99 28.69
C TYR A 350 -20.24 -21.57 30.15
N LYS A 351 -20.49 -22.49 31.10
CA LYS A 351 -20.27 -22.22 32.53
C LYS A 351 -18.80 -21.92 32.85
N ALA A 352 -17.86 -22.65 32.24
CA ALA A 352 -16.44 -22.41 32.40
C ALA A 352 -15.97 -21.07 31.77
N LEU A 353 -16.60 -20.66 30.67
CA LEU A 353 -16.36 -19.36 30.04
C LEU A 353 -16.88 -18.21 30.93
N MET A 354 -18.10 -18.33 31.44
CA MET A 354 -18.69 -17.32 32.34
C MET A 354 -17.92 -17.20 33.65
N ALA A 355 -17.44 -18.31 34.23
CA ALA A 355 -16.59 -18.28 35.42
C ALA A 355 -15.22 -17.61 35.17
N LYS A 356 -14.70 -17.65 33.94
CA LYS A 356 -13.51 -16.88 33.55
C LYS A 356 -13.83 -15.40 33.37
N ASP A 357 -14.94 -15.07 32.72
CA ASP A 357 -15.35 -13.67 32.53
C ASP A 357 -15.63 -12.98 33.88
N GLU A 358 -16.24 -13.66 34.84
CA GLU A 358 -16.43 -13.13 36.21
C GLU A 358 -15.09 -12.84 36.90
N LYS A 359 -14.05 -13.62 36.63
CA LYS A 359 -12.70 -13.41 37.16
C LYS A 359 -11.96 -12.24 36.50
N TYR A 360 -12.26 -11.93 35.24
CA TYR A 360 -11.62 -10.85 34.49
C TYR A 360 -12.36 -9.51 34.60
N PHE A 361 -13.69 -9.54 34.78
CA PHE A 361 -14.54 -8.35 34.78
C PHE A 361 -15.29 -8.12 36.12
N GLY A 362 -15.18 -9.04 37.09
CA GLY A 362 -15.86 -8.96 38.39
C GLY A 362 -15.19 -8.06 39.42
N HIS A 363 -14.08 -7.39 39.10
CA HIS A 363 -13.56 -6.29 39.91
C HIS A 363 -14.25 -4.99 39.48
N LYS A 364 -15.46 -4.76 40.01
CA LYS A 364 -16.03 -3.42 40.16
C LYS A 364 -15.72 -2.88 41.54
#